data_AF-A0A7R6PI81-F1
#
_entry.id   AF-A0A7R6PI81-F1
#
_cell.length_a   1.000
_cell.length_b   1.000
_cell.length_c   1.000
_cell.angle_alpha   90.00
_cell.angle_beta   90.00
_cell.angle_gamma   90.00
#
_symmetry.space_group_name_H-M   'P 1'
#
loop_
_entity.id
_entity.type
_entity.pdbx_description
1 polymer ?
#
loop_
_entity_poly.entity_id
_entity_poly.type
_entity_poly.pdbx_seq_one_letter_code
_entity_poly.pdbx_strand_id
1 'polypeptide(L)'
;MKSNRLGLSLPTYLVKEMDELTSDYDINRSTFIAEAIQSFIKEQKEKIFYGGLEQAVKEMKMMMMDGKLPKTTLTDLIIELKNENQ
;
A
#
# COMPACT_ATOMS: atom_id res chain seq x y z
N MET A 1 11.34 -1.07 20.32
CA MET A 1 11.27 -1.42 18.88
C MET A 1 12.24 -2.56 18.62
N LYS A 2 11.82 -3.65 17.97
CA LYS A 2 12.74 -4.72 17.55
C LYS A 2 13.37 -4.30 16.22
N SER A 3 14.70 -4.28 16.15
CA SER A 3 15.46 -4.02 14.93
C SER A 3 16.12 -5.31 14.48
N ASN A 4 15.87 -5.73 13.24
CA ASN A 4 16.60 -6.83 12.61
C ASN A 4 17.79 -6.26 11.83
N ARG A 5 18.96 -6.89 11.95
CA ARG A 5 20.13 -6.56 11.12
C ARG A 5 19.99 -7.29 9.79
N LEU A 6 19.97 -6.52 8.70
CA LEU A 6 19.93 -7.04 7.33
C LEU A 6 21.27 -6.73 6.67
N GLY A 7 21.89 -7.73 6.04
CA GLY A 7 23.02 -7.52 5.13
C GLY A 7 22.47 -7.12 3.77
N LEU A 8 22.56 -5.83 3.42
CA LEU A 8 22.05 -5.29 2.17
C LEU A 8 23.21 -4.95 1.24
N SER A 9 23.14 -5.39 -0.02
CA SER A 9 24.07 -4.96 -1.07
C SER A 9 23.39 -3.89 -1.91
N LEU A 10 24.02 -2.73 -2.04
CA LEU A 10 23.53 -1.62 -2.85
C LEU A 10 24.55 -1.30 -3.94
N PRO A 11 24.10 -0.97 -5.16
CA PRO A 11 24.96 -0.40 -6.17
C PRO A 11 25.74 0.81 -5.66
N THR A 12 27.02 0.88 -6.00
CA THR A 12 27.93 1.95 -5.54
C THR A 12 27.43 3.35 -5.87
N TYR A 13 26.77 3.52 -7.02
CA TYR A 13 26.24 4.82 -7.42
C TYR A 13 25.14 5.31 -6.47
N LEU A 14 24.25 4.43 -6.01
CA LEU A 14 23.20 4.78 -5.04
C LEU A 14 23.77 5.12 -3.67
N VAL A 15 24.82 4.42 -3.26
CA VAL A 15 25.49 4.73 -1.98
C VAL A 15 26.12 6.13 -2.04
N LYS A 16 26.76 6.48 -3.17
CA LYS A 16 27.34 7.81 -3.37
C LYS A 16 26.28 8.91 -3.40
N GLU A 17 25.22 8.73 -4.18
CA GLU A 17 24.12 9.71 -4.25
C GLU A 17 23.48 9.93 -2.88
N MET A 18 23.26 8.85 -2.12
CA MET A 18 22.76 8.95 -0.75
C MET A 18 23.73 9.75 0.13
N ASP A 19 25.02 9.42 0.12
CA ASP A 19 26.01 10.13 0.93
C ASP A 19 26.10 11.62 0.59
N GLU A 20 26.09 11.95 -0.70
CA GLU A 20 26.08 13.33 -1.19
C GLU A 20 24.83 14.07 -0.71
N LEU A 21 23.66 13.44 -0.84
CA LEU A 21 22.38 14.04 -0.46
C LEU A 21 22.23 14.20 1.05
N THR A 22 22.83 13.31 1.85
CA THR A 22 22.84 13.40 3.31
C THR A 22 24.04 14.17 3.86
N SER A 23 24.98 14.64 3.04
CA SER A 23 26.24 15.21 3.51
C SER A 23 26.08 16.42 4.42
N ASP A 24 25.10 17.27 4.13
CA ASP A 24 24.77 18.48 4.90
C ASP A 24 23.73 18.22 6.01
N TYR A 25 23.25 16.99 6.14
CA TYR A 25 22.19 16.61 7.08
C TYR A 25 22.74 15.59 8.08
N ASP A 26 22.38 15.69 9.36
CA ASP A 26 22.76 14.69 10.38
C ASP A 26 21.92 13.40 10.26
N ILE A 27 21.84 12.85 9.03
CA ILE A 27 21.05 11.68 8.67
C ILE A 27 22.02 10.55 8.34
N ASN A 28 21.96 9.48 9.13
CA ASN A 28 22.73 8.27 8.83
C ASN A 28 22.04 7.43 7.74
N ARG A 29 22.83 6.63 7.02
CA ARG A 29 22.38 5.76 5.92
C ARG A 29 21.23 4.83 6.32
N SER A 30 21.24 4.28 7.54
CA SER A 30 20.18 3.37 8.00
C SER A 30 18.84 4.08 8.15
N THR A 31 18.86 5.31 8.69
CA THR A 31 17.67 6.17 8.77
C THR A 31 17.16 6.51 7.38
N PHE A 32 18.05 6.94 6.47
CA PHE A 32 17.67 7.25 5.09
C PHE A 32 17.01 6.06 4.39
N ILE A 33 17.63 4.88 4.46
CA ILE A 33 17.11 3.64 3.86
C ILE A 33 15.75 3.26 4.47
N ALA A 34 15.61 3.36 5.79
CA ALA A 34 14.35 3.03 6.47
C ALA A 34 13.20 3.94 6.01
N GLU A 35 13.43 5.25 5.96
CA GLU A 35 12.44 6.23 5.51
C GLU A 35 12.09 6.07 4.02
N ALA A 36 13.08 5.77 3.18
CA ALA A 36 12.86 5.48 1.77
C ALA A 36 11.99 4.23 1.59
N ILE A 37 12.28 3.14 2.31
CA ILE A 37 11.48 1.92 2.29
C ILE A 37 10.05 2.19 2.77
N GLN A 38 9.88 2.94 3.87
CA GLN A 38 8.57 3.27 4.41
C GLN A 38 7.75 4.11 3.43
N SER A 39 8.37 5.11 2.81
CA SER A 39 7.74 5.97 1.79
C SER A 39 7.31 5.14 0.59
N PHE A 40 8.17 4.25 0.10
CA PHE A 40 7.85 3.37 -1.01
C PHE A 40 6.70 2.42 -0.68
N ILE A 41 6.70 1.77 0.49
CA ILE A 41 5.60 0.89 0.93
C ILE A 41 4.28 1.66 1.00
N LYS A 42 4.29 2.89 1.53
CA LYS A 42 3.10 3.74 1.61
C LYS A 42 2.52 4.00 0.22
N GLU A 43 3.36 4.41 -0.73
CA GLU A 43 2.96 4.67 -2.11
C GLU A 43 2.36 3.42 -2.78
N GLN A 44 2.96 2.24 -2.57
CA GLN A 44 2.43 0.98 -3.12
C GLN A 44 1.05 0.64 -2.53
N LYS A 45 0.86 0.82 -1.22
CA LYS A 45 -0.44 0.60 -0.57
C LYS A 45 -1.51 1.52 -1.11
N GLU A 46 -1.18 2.80 -1.31
CA GLU A 46 -2.10 3.77 -1.91
C GLU A 46 -2.49 3.35 -3.34
N LYS A 47 -1.51 2.95 -4.18
CA LYS A 47 -1.79 2.45 -5.54
C LYS A 47 -2.72 1.24 -5.53
N ILE A 48 -2.47 0.26 -4.67
CA ILE A 48 -3.33 -0.93 -4.53
C ILE A 48 -4.75 -0.52 -4.11
N PHE A 49 -4.87 0.35 -3.11
CA PHE A 49 -6.15 0.83 -2.62
C PHE A 49 -6.94 1.55 -3.72
N TYR A 50 -6.33 2.54 -4.38
CA TYR A 50 -7.01 3.32 -5.41
C TYR A 50 -7.33 2.47 -6.65
N GLY A 51 -6.48 1.51 -7.02
CA GLY A 51 -6.77 0.56 -8.08
C GLY A 51 -7.98 -0.33 -7.76
N GLY A 52 -8.06 -0.86 -6.54
CA GLY A 52 -9.22 -1.64 -6.09
C GLY A 52 -10.49 -0.80 -6.01
N LEU A 53 -10.38 0.45 -5.53
CA LEU A 53 -11.51 1.38 -5.47
C LEU A 53 -12.03 1.74 -6.87
N GLU A 54 -11.14 2.02 -7.82
CA GLU A 54 -11.53 2.31 -9.20
C GLU A 54 -12.30 1.14 -9.81
N GLN A 55 -11.82 -0.09 -9.60
CA GLN A 55 -12.47 -1.30 -10.06
C GLN A 55 -13.86 -1.47 -9.42
N ALA A 56 -13.97 -1.33 -8.09
CA ALA A 56 -15.25 -1.43 -7.39
C ALA A 56 -16.27 -0.38 -7.86
N VAL A 57 -15.81 0.86 -8.13
CA VAL A 57 -16.68 1.92 -8.67
C VAL A 57 -17.13 1.61 -10.09
N LYS A 58 -16.27 1.03 -10.93
CA LYS A 58 -16.64 0.59 -12.29
C LYS A 58 -17.71 -0.50 -12.23
N GLU A 59 -17.51 -1.52 -11.39
CA GLU A 59 -18.47 -2.62 -11.20
C GLU A 59 -19.83 -2.09 -10.71
N MET A 60 -19.82 -1.21 -9.70
CA MET A 60 -21.04 -0.56 -9.21
C MET A 60 -21.76 0.21 -10.32
N LYS A 61 -21.04 1.00 -11.12
CA LYS A 61 -21.63 1.75 -12.25
C LYS A 61 -22.24 0.82 -13.30
N MET A 62 -21.59 -0.30 -13.62
CA MET A 62 -22.15 -1.30 -14.54
C MET A 62 -23.44 -1.91 -13.99
N MET A 63 -23.45 -2.31 -12.70
CA MET A 63 -24.67 -2.84 -12.06
C MET A 63 -25.83 -1.82 -12.04
N MET A 64 -25.52 -0.53 -11.84
CA MET A 64 -26.51 0.54 -11.91
C MET A 64 -27.05 0.76 -13.33
N MET A 65 -26.19 0.71 -14.35
CA MET A 65 -26.58 0.86 -15.76
C MET A 65 -27.43 -0.32 -16.26
N ASP A 66 -27.13 -1.54 -15.82
CA ASP A 66 -27.88 -2.75 -16.17
C ASP A 66 -29.23 -2.87 -15.43
N GLY A 67 -29.59 -1.88 -14.58
CA GLY A 67 -30.84 -1.85 -13.83
C GLY A 67 -30.96 -2.93 -12.75
N LYS A 68 -29.90 -3.70 -12.51
CA LYS A 68 -29.82 -4.79 -11.53
C LYS A 68 -29.03 -4.34 -10.31
N LEU A 69 -29.56 -3.38 -9.55
CA LEU A 69 -29.11 -3.20 -8.18
C LEU A 69 -29.73 -4.32 -7.34
N PRO A 70 -28.94 -5.24 -6.76
CA PRO A 70 -29.48 -6.18 -5.79
C PRO A 70 -30.05 -5.35 -4.64
N LYS A 71 -31.35 -5.52 -4.34
CA LYS A 71 -31.98 -5.01 -3.12
C LYS A 71 -31.55 -5.88 -1.94
N THR A 72 -30.25 -5.97 -1.73
CA THR A 72 -29.66 -6.68 -0.60
C THR A 72 -29.61 -5.71 0.57
N THR A 73 -30.13 -6.13 1.71
CA THR A 73 -30.08 -5.30 2.92
C THR A 73 -28.70 -5.42 3.57
N LEU A 74 -28.35 -4.43 4.40
CA LEU A 74 -27.14 -4.48 5.22
C LEU A 74 -27.10 -5.75 6.10
N THR A 75 -28.27 -6.24 6.53
CA THR A 75 -28.42 -7.45 7.34
C THR A 75 -28.07 -8.70 6.56
N ASP A 76 -28.49 -8.79 5.30
CA ASP A 76 -28.19 -9.94 4.42
C ASP A 76 -26.68 -10.05 4.18
N LEU A 77 -26.00 -8.92 3.94
CA LEU A 77 -24.53 -8.88 3.78
C LEU A 77 -23.77 -9.32 5.04
N ILE A 78 -24.25 -8.91 6.22
CA ILE A 78 -23.63 -9.29 7.50
C ILE A 78 -23.78 -10.81 7.74
N ILE A 79 -24.90 -11.41 7.35
CA ILE A 79 -25.13 -12.85 7.47
C ILE A 79 -24.21 -13.61 6.52
N GLU A 80 -24.09 -13.16 5.26
CA GLU A 80 -23.24 -13.79 4.24
C GLU A 80 -21.76 -13.81 4.65
N LEU A 81 -21.22 -12.66 5.10
CA LEU A 81 -19.83 -12.54 5.54
C LEU A 81 -19.48 -13.33 6.81
N LYS A 82 -20.47 -13.56 7.70
CA LYS A 82 -20.28 -14.40 8.88
C LYS A 82 -20.21 -15.88 8.53
N ASN A 83 -20.94 -16.31 7.51
CA ASN A 83 -20.96 -17.70 7.07
C ASN A 83 -19.72 -18.07 6.25
N GLU A 84 -19.10 -17.12 5.53
CA GLU A 84 -17.83 -17.36 4.80
C GLU A 84 -16.59 -17.50 5.70
N ASN A 85 -16.69 -17.09 6.98
CA ASN A 85 -15.59 -17.17 7.96
C ASN A 85 -15.74 -18.34 8.96
N GLN A 86 -16.58 -19.34 8.64
CA GLN A 86 -16.70 -20.62 9.37
C GLN A 86 -16.04 -21.75 8.59
#